data_AF-A0A602ZBI6-F1
#
_entry.id   AF-A0A602ZBI6-F1
#
_cell.length_a   1.000
_cell.length_b   1.000
_cell.length_c   1.000
_cell.angle_alpha   90.00
_cell.angle_beta   90.00
_cell.angle_gamma   90.00
#
_symmetry.space_group_name_H-M   'P 1'
#
loop_
_entity.id
_entity.type
_entity.pdbx_description
1 polymer ?
#
loop_
_entity_poly.entity_id
_entity_poly.type
_entity_poly.pdbx_seq_one_letter_code
_entity_poly.pdbx_strand_id
1 'polypeptide(L)'
;MSKKFHLISELASSSVEILSEIIQLWLKKELPLYVYFDGKHPTCTFRRCISYDEHHYAISDIIYGRDLYQHSESPEAEQRFFVPETPLDAHLKIKPTFQYGGLKFIYKYRGRAFGYWMVKPTKKARVCRGDYLTGDCDAIEFKPETLGDVTIHSDTELDFLVFLDDYYIDKKDLYIPSDYLEAISNKFQIVNAGEENNDDDFLDLDEKELFFIAFYLIIYGWSTNCKKGKKIPTNKLVMFYRDYLNLKFDGRTISEWAKKPLVTSSSFKSCRDTYKKRVAFYHLLKEYCSDKGINSPSSLSEELDKLSEVCGYGQYVKFDKDEVSIWFRQMKNFVYGEGTGNKIIE
;
A
#
# COMPACT_ATOMS: atom_id res chain seq x y z
N MET A 1 -15.46 -14.89 -23.17
CA MET A 1 -14.61 -13.74 -23.56
C MET A 1 -13.35 -13.87 -22.74
N SER A 2 -12.20 -14.05 -23.39
CA SER A 2 -10.92 -14.19 -22.67
C SER A 2 -10.67 -12.96 -21.80
N LYS A 3 -10.43 -13.18 -20.50
CA LYS A 3 -10.03 -12.11 -19.58
C LYS A 3 -8.70 -11.54 -20.04
N LYS A 4 -8.67 -10.24 -20.32
CA LYS A 4 -7.45 -9.53 -20.67
C LYS A 4 -6.76 -9.04 -19.38
N PHE A 5 -5.44 -9.09 -19.38
CA PHE A 5 -4.60 -8.69 -18.24
C PHE A 5 -3.62 -7.61 -18.68
N HIS A 6 -3.29 -6.71 -17.75
CA HIS A 6 -2.41 -5.56 -17.99
C HIS A 6 -1.30 -5.53 -16.95
N LEU A 7 -0.07 -5.27 -17.39
CA LEU A 7 1.07 -5.16 -16.50
C LEU A 7 0.95 -3.88 -15.67
N ILE A 8 1.07 -4.00 -14.34
CA ILE A 8 0.88 -2.82 -13.48
C ILE A 8 1.99 -1.79 -13.66
N SER A 9 3.20 -2.20 -14.08
CA SER A 9 4.28 -1.26 -14.38
C SER A 9 4.05 -0.48 -15.67
N GLU A 10 3.30 -1.02 -16.63
CA GLU A 10 2.89 -0.28 -17.84
C GLU A 10 1.81 0.74 -17.50
N LEU A 11 0.83 0.34 -16.69
CA LEU A 11 -0.22 1.25 -16.21
C LEU A 11 0.33 2.39 -15.35
N ALA A 12 1.39 2.11 -14.60
CA ALA A 12 2.09 3.07 -13.76
C ALA A 12 3.35 3.65 -14.43
N SER A 13 3.48 3.54 -15.76
CA SER A 13 4.65 4.04 -16.49
C SER A 13 4.83 5.56 -16.38
N SER A 14 3.73 6.28 -16.15
CA SER A 14 3.70 7.73 -15.92
C SER A 14 4.03 8.13 -14.48
N SER A 15 3.93 7.24 -13.50
CA SER A 15 4.09 7.59 -12.08
C SER A 15 4.38 6.38 -11.17
N VAL A 16 5.45 6.45 -10.38
CA VAL A 16 5.83 5.43 -9.37
C VAL A 16 4.81 5.37 -8.22
N GLU A 17 4.06 6.45 -8.04
CA GLU A 17 3.00 6.59 -7.05
C GLU A 17 1.80 5.71 -7.39
N ILE A 18 1.35 5.71 -8.66
CA ILE A 18 0.26 4.84 -9.13
C ILE A 18 0.60 3.37 -8.86
N LEU A 19 1.84 2.94 -9.13
CA LEU A 19 2.30 1.59 -8.82
C LEU A 19 2.18 1.30 -7.31
N SER A 20 2.59 2.25 -6.48
CA SER A 20 2.55 2.08 -5.02
C SER A 20 1.12 1.99 -4.48
N GLU A 21 0.18 2.74 -5.07
CA GLU A 21 -1.23 2.71 -4.67
C GLU A 21 -1.95 1.43 -5.12
N ILE A 22 -1.69 0.95 -6.35
CA ILE A 22 -2.15 -0.36 -6.82
C ILE A 22 -1.69 -1.45 -5.84
N ILE A 23 -0.42 -1.44 -5.47
CA ILE A 23 0.14 -2.38 -4.47
C ILE A 23 -0.55 -2.21 -3.11
N GLN A 24 -0.85 -0.99 -2.65
CA GLN A 24 -1.56 -0.78 -1.39
C GLN A 24 -2.99 -1.33 -1.41
N LEU A 25 -3.74 -1.13 -2.49
CA LEU A 25 -5.08 -1.70 -2.65
C LEU A 25 -5.03 -3.22 -2.63
N TRP A 26 -4.03 -3.80 -3.30
CA TRP A 26 -3.79 -5.23 -3.28
C TRP A 26 -3.43 -5.76 -1.89
N LEU A 27 -2.54 -5.09 -1.15
CA LEU A 27 -2.22 -5.43 0.25
C LEU A 27 -3.45 -5.38 1.18
N LYS A 28 -4.41 -4.49 0.90
CA LYS A 28 -5.70 -4.39 1.61
C LYS A 28 -6.74 -5.42 1.14
N LYS A 29 -6.40 -6.25 0.14
CA LYS A 29 -7.30 -7.22 -0.50
C LYS A 29 -8.51 -6.57 -1.19
N GLU A 30 -8.39 -5.30 -1.57
CA GLU A 30 -9.41 -4.56 -2.33
C GLU A 30 -9.23 -4.72 -3.85
N LEU A 31 -8.09 -5.28 -4.28
CA LEU A 31 -7.70 -5.40 -5.67
C LEU A 31 -6.96 -6.73 -5.90
N PRO A 32 -7.42 -7.60 -6.81
CA PRO A 32 -6.68 -8.83 -7.12
C PRO A 32 -5.53 -8.52 -8.09
N LEU A 33 -4.34 -9.01 -7.77
CA LEU A 33 -3.19 -9.01 -8.68
C LEU A 33 -2.81 -10.43 -9.03
N TYR A 34 -2.22 -10.58 -10.20
CA TYR A 34 -1.84 -11.85 -10.80
C TYR A 34 -0.37 -11.82 -11.21
N VAL A 35 0.25 -12.99 -11.29
CA VAL A 35 1.57 -13.19 -11.90
C VAL A 35 1.40 -14.09 -13.12
N TYR A 36 2.13 -13.82 -14.19
CA TYR A 36 2.14 -14.68 -15.37
C TYR A 36 3.30 -15.67 -15.30
N PHE A 37 3.01 -16.95 -15.49
CA PHE A 37 4.02 -17.99 -15.66
C PHE A 37 4.11 -18.48 -17.09
N ASP A 38 5.33 -18.59 -17.60
CA ASP A 38 5.66 -19.16 -18.91
C ASP A 38 6.24 -20.58 -18.80
N GLY A 39 6.21 -21.18 -17.61
CA GLY A 39 6.78 -22.49 -17.29
C GLY A 39 8.30 -22.51 -17.09
N LYS A 40 9.03 -21.39 -17.19
CA LYS A 40 10.49 -21.36 -16.98
C LYS A 40 10.92 -21.29 -15.51
N HIS A 41 9.99 -21.07 -14.59
CA HIS A 41 10.26 -21.09 -13.15
C HIS A 41 10.73 -22.49 -12.67
N PRO A 42 11.40 -22.61 -11.52
CA PRO A 42 11.69 -23.90 -10.90
C PRO A 42 10.41 -24.71 -10.66
N THR A 43 10.48 -26.05 -10.74
CA THR A 43 9.32 -26.91 -10.48
C THR A 43 8.65 -26.54 -9.15
N CYS A 44 7.33 -26.38 -9.16
CA CYS A 44 6.54 -26.15 -7.96
C CYS A 44 5.62 -27.34 -7.69
N THR A 45 5.14 -27.45 -6.45
CA THR A 45 4.10 -28.40 -6.07
C THR A 45 2.75 -27.72 -6.21
N PHE A 46 1.86 -28.33 -6.97
CA PHE A 46 0.46 -27.92 -6.98
C PHE A 46 -0.29 -28.70 -5.90
N ARG A 47 -0.88 -27.96 -4.96
CA ARG A 47 -1.85 -28.52 -4.04
C ARG A 47 -3.24 -28.21 -4.57
N ARG A 48 -3.98 -29.27 -4.91
CA ARG A 48 -5.32 -29.18 -5.45
C ARG A 48 -6.33 -29.90 -4.55
N CYS A 49 -7.47 -29.28 -4.34
CA CYS A 49 -8.57 -29.82 -3.55
C CYS A 49 -9.67 -30.33 -4.48
N ILE A 50 -9.85 -31.65 -4.49
CA ILE A 50 -10.79 -32.34 -5.36
C ILE A 50 -11.99 -32.81 -4.55
N SER A 51 -13.19 -32.67 -5.13
CA SER A 51 -14.43 -33.18 -4.50
C SER A 51 -14.46 -34.71 -4.45
N TYR A 52 -15.38 -35.27 -3.67
CA TYR A 52 -15.57 -36.73 -3.61
C TYR A 52 -15.94 -37.34 -4.97
N ASP A 53 -16.79 -36.65 -5.74
CA ASP A 53 -17.27 -37.17 -7.03
C ASP A 53 -16.14 -37.19 -8.06
N GLU A 54 -15.37 -36.10 -8.16
CA GLU A 54 -14.24 -35.97 -9.08
C GLU A 54 -13.07 -36.91 -8.74
N HIS A 55 -12.91 -37.28 -7.46
CA HIS A 55 -11.81 -38.13 -6.98
C HIS A 55 -11.70 -39.46 -7.75
N HIS A 56 -12.84 -40.05 -8.16
CA HIS A 56 -12.89 -41.36 -8.82
C HIS A 56 -12.05 -41.43 -10.10
N TYR A 57 -11.95 -40.32 -10.85
CA TYR A 57 -11.22 -40.26 -12.12
C TYR A 57 -10.00 -39.32 -12.08
N ALA A 58 -9.84 -38.55 -11.00
CA ALA A 58 -8.83 -37.50 -10.89
C ALA A 58 -7.40 -37.93 -11.26
N ILE A 59 -6.93 -39.11 -10.82
CA ILE A 59 -5.56 -39.56 -11.19
C ILE A 59 -5.45 -39.76 -12.70
N SER A 60 -6.43 -40.43 -13.30
CA SER A 60 -6.48 -40.66 -14.75
C SER A 60 -6.55 -39.33 -15.49
N ASP A 61 -7.41 -38.42 -15.04
CA ASP A 61 -7.59 -37.12 -15.70
C ASP A 61 -6.33 -36.26 -15.64
N ILE A 62 -5.59 -36.29 -14.53
CA ILE A 62 -4.28 -35.62 -14.42
C ILE A 62 -3.25 -36.27 -15.36
N ILE A 63 -3.16 -37.61 -15.38
CA ILE A 63 -2.20 -38.33 -16.23
C ILE A 63 -2.42 -38.05 -17.71
N TYR A 64 -3.69 -38.03 -18.15
CA TYR A 64 -4.05 -37.88 -19.55
C TYR A 64 -4.38 -36.43 -19.96
N GLY A 65 -4.18 -35.45 -19.06
CA GLY A 65 -4.39 -34.04 -19.38
C GLY A 65 -5.85 -33.63 -19.56
N ARG A 66 -6.80 -34.40 -19.01
CA ARG A 66 -8.23 -34.07 -18.97
C ARG A 66 -8.64 -33.27 -17.74
N ASP A 67 -7.67 -32.99 -16.88
CA ASP A 67 -7.91 -32.27 -15.64
C ASP A 67 -8.35 -30.81 -15.86
N LEU A 68 -9.05 -30.24 -14.88
CA LEU A 68 -9.49 -28.84 -14.85
C LEU A 68 -8.36 -27.85 -15.18
N TYR A 69 -7.13 -28.11 -14.73
CA TYR A 69 -6.00 -27.22 -14.97
C TYR A 69 -5.10 -27.66 -16.15
N GLN A 70 -5.53 -28.63 -16.96
CA GLN A 70 -4.75 -29.18 -18.09
C GLN A 70 -5.52 -29.17 -19.41
N HIS A 71 -6.83 -29.39 -19.37
CA HIS A 71 -7.65 -29.55 -20.56
C HIS A 71 -7.94 -28.20 -21.22
N SER A 72 -7.79 -28.10 -22.54
CA SER A 72 -7.98 -26.85 -23.30
C SER A 72 -9.41 -26.32 -23.30
N GLU A 73 -10.40 -27.18 -23.05
CA GLU A 73 -11.82 -26.78 -22.97
C GLU A 73 -12.27 -26.53 -21.52
N SER A 74 -11.36 -26.61 -20.56
CA SER A 74 -11.68 -26.31 -19.17
C SER A 74 -11.95 -24.81 -18.98
N PRO A 75 -12.78 -24.42 -17.99
CA PRO A 75 -12.98 -23.01 -17.65
C PRO A 75 -11.68 -22.28 -17.28
N GLU A 76 -10.68 -23.00 -16.76
CA GLU A 76 -9.38 -22.44 -16.38
C GLU A 76 -8.45 -22.23 -17.57
N ALA A 77 -8.65 -22.95 -18.69
CA ALA A 77 -7.76 -22.94 -19.85
C ALA A 77 -7.50 -21.56 -20.46
N GLU A 78 -8.46 -20.63 -20.35
CA GLU A 78 -8.27 -19.26 -20.85
C GLU A 78 -7.31 -18.43 -19.99
N GLN A 79 -7.07 -18.86 -18.74
CA GLN A 79 -6.31 -18.08 -17.76
C GLN A 79 -5.04 -18.79 -17.32
N ARG A 80 -5.11 -20.09 -17.00
CA ARG A 80 -4.02 -20.81 -16.36
C ARG A 80 -4.01 -22.30 -16.69
N PHE A 81 -2.81 -22.87 -16.67
CA PHE A 81 -2.61 -24.31 -16.77
C PHE A 81 -1.56 -24.78 -15.78
N PHE A 82 -1.57 -26.08 -15.48
CA PHE A 82 -0.54 -26.75 -14.73
C PHE A 82 -0.17 -28.06 -15.41
N VAL A 83 1.10 -28.20 -15.78
CA VAL A 83 1.62 -29.42 -16.42
C VAL A 83 2.40 -30.23 -15.37
N PRO A 84 1.92 -31.43 -14.98
CA PRO A 84 2.59 -32.26 -13.99
C PRO A 84 3.92 -32.82 -14.52
N GLU A 85 4.89 -33.03 -13.63
CA GLU A 85 6.08 -33.83 -13.95
C GLU A 85 5.67 -35.28 -14.23
N THR A 86 6.34 -35.91 -15.19
CA THR A 86 6.15 -37.31 -15.51
C THR A 86 7.36 -38.15 -15.07
N PRO A 87 7.15 -39.35 -14.49
CA PRO A 87 5.86 -39.97 -14.21
C PRO A 87 5.19 -39.40 -12.93
N LEU A 88 3.85 -39.31 -12.91
CA LEU A 88 3.08 -38.66 -11.85
C LEU A 88 3.17 -39.37 -10.49
N ASP A 89 3.15 -40.70 -10.51
CA ASP A 89 3.16 -41.57 -9.34
C ASP A 89 4.41 -41.39 -8.46
N ALA A 90 5.53 -40.98 -9.04
CA ALA A 90 6.78 -40.74 -8.32
C ALA A 90 6.70 -39.57 -7.32
N HIS A 91 5.73 -38.66 -7.45
CA HIS A 91 5.63 -37.47 -6.61
C HIS A 91 4.21 -37.12 -6.16
N LEU A 92 3.20 -37.85 -6.62
CA LEU A 92 1.81 -37.69 -6.22
C LEU A 92 1.58 -38.13 -4.77
N LYS A 93 0.98 -37.23 -3.97
CA LYS A 93 0.48 -37.51 -2.62
C LYS A 93 -0.99 -37.15 -2.53
N ILE A 94 -1.79 -38.05 -1.98
CA ILE A 94 -3.24 -37.85 -1.81
C ILE A 94 -3.56 -37.98 -0.33
N LYS A 95 -4.32 -37.03 0.22
CA LYS A 95 -4.79 -37.07 1.60
C LYS A 95 -6.29 -36.73 1.67
N PRO A 96 -7.13 -37.58 2.29
CA PRO A 96 -8.51 -37.21 2.56
C PRO A 96 -8.58 -36.11 3.61
N THR A 97 -9.54 -35.19 3.46
CA THR A 97 -9.82 -34.11 4.41
C THR A 97 -11.33 -33.87 4.52
N PHE A 98 -11.78 -33.43 5.68
CA PHE A 98 -13.15 -32.98 5.88
C PHE A 98 -13.16 -31.46 5.99
N GLN A 99 -13.90 -30.78 5.11
CA GLN A 99 -14.12 -29.34 5.15
C GLN A 99 -15.62 -29.05 5.00
N TYR A 100 -16.12 -27.95 5.57
CA TYR A 100 -17.53 -27.52 5.61
C TYR A 100 -18.30 -27.81 4.31
N GLY A 101 -18.88 -29.02 4.18
CA GLY A 101 -19.48 -29.51 2.92
C GLY A 101 -19.22 -30.98 2.58
N GLY A 102 -18.28 -31.67 3.24
CA GLY A 102 -18.11 -33.12 3.10
C GLY A 102 -16.66 -33.60 2.98
N LEU A 103 -16.51 -34.87 2.56
CA LEU A 103 -15.21 -35.49 2.27
C LEU A 103 -14.63 -34.87 0.98
N LYS A 104 -13.38 -34.40 1.07
CA LYS A 104 -12.59 -33.92 -0.05
C LYS A 104 -11.23 -34.60 -0.05
N PHE A 105 -10.51 -34.49 -1.16
CA PHE A 105 -9.19 -35.08 -1.32
C PHE A 105 -8.19 -33.99 -1.71
N ILE A 106 -7.11 -33.88 -0.93
CA ILE A 106 -6.00 -32.99 -1.23
C ILE A 106 -4.98 -33.78 -2.04
N TYR A 107 -4.77 -33.36 -3.28
CA TYR A 107 -3.76 -33.86 -4.19
C TYR A 107 -2.56 -32.92 -4.13
N LYS A 108 -1.36 -33.46 -3.99
CA LYS A 108 -0.11 -32.72 -4.11
C LYS A 108 0.78 -33.42 -5.11
N TYR A 109 1.19 -32.71 -6.15
CA TYR A 109 2.08 -33.23 -7.18
C TYR A 109 2.91 -32.10 -7.77
N ARG A 110 4.09 -32.43 -8.27
CA ARG A 110 5.06 -31.48 -8.84
C ARG A 110 4.78 -31.22 -10.32
N GLY A 111 5.17 -30.04 -10.79
CA GLY A 111 4.98 -29.63 -12.18
C GLY A 111 5.35 -28.18 -12.43
N ARG A 112 4.86 -27.65 -13.56
CA ARG A 112 5.08 -26.28 -14.02
C ARG A 112 3.75 -25.59 -14.23
N ALA A 113 3.66 -24.35 -13.77
CA ALA A 113 2.51 -23.50 -13.94
C ALA A 113 2.65 -22.65 -15.20
N PHE A 114 1.52 -22.36 -15.84
CA PHE A 114 1.42 -21.49 -16.99
C PHE A 114 0.23 -20.55 -16.84
N GLY A 115 0.30 -19.39 -17.49
CA GLY A 115 -0.77 -18.40 -17.47
C GLY A 115 -0.79 -17.55 -16.20
N TYR A 116 -1.93 -16.91 -15.94
CA TYR A 116 -2.14 -15.96 -14.85
C TYR A 116 -2.61 -16.65 -13.58
N TRP A 117 -1.80 -16.55 -12.52
CA TRP A 117 -2.12 -17.08 -11.20
C TRP A 117 -2.29 -15.95 -10.20
N MET A 118 -3.24 -16.09 -9.28
CA MET A 118 -3.58 -15.02 -8.34
C MET A 118 -2.51 -14.94 -7.25
N VAL A 119 -1.98 -13.74 -7.02
CA VAL A 119 -1.00 -13.47 -5.97
C VAL A 119 -1.72 -12.88 -4.77
N LYS A 120 -1.64 -13.54 -3.61
CA LYS A 120 -2.29 -13.09 -2.37
C LYS A 120 -1.27 -12.66 -1.33
N PRO A 121 -1.40 -11.45 -0.76
CA PRO A 121 -0.48 -10.98 0.27
C PRO A 121 -0.70 -11.71 1.59
N THR A 122 0.39 -12.09 2.24
CA THR A 122 0.36 -12.63 3.61
C THR A 122 0.38 -11.49 4.65
N LYS A 123 0.32 -11.84 5.93
CA LYS A 123 0.45 -10.87 7.03
C LYS A 123 1.83 -10.16 7.04
N LYS A 124 2.84 -10.73 6.38
CA LYS A 124 4.19 -10.14 6.28
C LYS A 124 4.34 -9.21 5.08
N ALA A 125 3.49 -9.33 4.06
CA ALA A 125 3.53 -8.48 2.88
C ALA A 125 3.55 -6.99 3.26
N ARG A 126 4.51 -6.24 2.72
CA ARG A 126 4.60 -4.79 2.84
C ARG A 126 4.88 -4.21 1.46
N VAL A 127 4.66 -2.92 1.30
CA VAL A 127 5.17 -2.21 0.12
C VAL A 127 6.70 -2.30 0.15
N CYS A 128 7.30 -3.09 -0.73
CA CYS A 128 8.75 -3.28 -0.79
C CYS A 128 9.36 -2.69 -2.08
N ARG A 129 10.65 -2.37 -2.01
CA ARG A 129 11.40 -1.85 -3.17
C ARG A 129 11.83 -2.94 -4.14
N GLY A 130 12.01 -4.17 -3.65
CA GLY A 130 12.36 -5.35 -4.45
C GLY A 130 11.21 -6.36 -4.52
N ASP A 131 11.58 -7.63 -4.62
CA ASP A 131 10.68 -8.72 -4.97
C ASP A 131 9.94 -9.28 -3.75
N TYR A 132 8.82 -9.96 -4.02
CA TYR A 132 8.03 -10.64 -3.00
C TYR A 132 8.43 -12.11 -2.90
N LEU A 133 8.83 -12.54 -1.71
CA LEU A 133 9.10 -13.95 -1.45
C LEU A 133 7.80 -14.75 -1.42
N THR A 134 7.73 -15.86 -2.15
CA THR A 134 6.60 -16.79 -2.08
C THR A 134 6.65 -17.62 -0.79
N GLY A 135 5.49 -17.85 -0.18
CA GLY A 135 5.33 -18.63 1.04
C GLY A 135 4.60 -19.95 0.80
N ASP A 136 4.88 -20.92 1.66
CA ASP A 136 4.18 -22.22 1.68
C ASP A 136 2.87 -22.11 2.48
N CYS A 137 1.74 -22.17 1.77
CA CYS A 137 0.41 -22.16 2.34
C CYS A 137 0.13 -23.35 3.29
N ASP A 138 0.73 -24.52 3.06
CA ASP A 138 0.54 -25.69 3.94
C ASP A 138 1.36 -25.57 5.23
N ALA A 139 2.43 -24.76 5.24
CA ALA A 139 3.23 -24.51 6.43
C ALA A 139 2.63 -23.43 7.36
N ILE A 140 1.62 -22.67 6.90
CA ILE A 140 1.05 -21.51 7.61
C ILE A 140 0.53 -21.88 9.01
N GLU A 141 -0.03 -23.08 9.19
CA GLU A 141 -0.55 -23.53 10.49
C GLU A 141 0.55 -23.95 11.48
N PHE A 142 1.74 -24.31 10.98
CA PHE A 142 2.77 -24.98 11.78
C PHE A 142 4.03 -24.13 12.01
N LYS A 143 4.33 -23.18 11.12
CA LYS A 143 5.53 -22.31 11.18
C LYS A 143 5.25 -20.92 10.58
N PRO A 144 4.55 -20.01 11.29
CA PRO A 144 4.27 -18.66 10.78
C PRO A 144 5.54 -17.84 10.46
N GLU A 145 6.68 -18.20 11.03
CA GLU A 145 7.98 -17.61 10.74
C GLU A 145 8.51 -17.91 9.32
N THR A 146 8.05 -18.98 8.65
CA THR A 146 8.41 -19.29 7.25
C THR A 146 7.49 -18.63 6.22
N LEU A 147 6.57 -17.75 6.66
CA LEU A 147 5.74 -16.98 5.73
C LEU A 147 6.65 -16.14 4.82
N GLY A 148 6.56 -16.40 3.51
CA GLY A 148 6.92 -15.42 2.49
C GLY A 148 5.96 -14.23 2.52
N ASP A 149 6.24 -13.23 1.69
CA ASP A 149 5.39 -12.06 1.53
C ASP A 149 4.08 -12.41 0.85
N VAL A 150 4.08 -13.37 -0.07
CA VAL A 150 2.92 -13.70 -0.92
C VAL A 150 2.68 -15.18 -1.04
N THR A 151 1.47 -15.55 -1.46
CA THR A 151 1.07 -16.92 -1.79
C THR A 151 0.41 -16.93 -3.16
N ILE A 152 0.49 -18.04 -3.89
CA ILE A 152 0.02 -18.11 -5.28
C ILE A 152 -1.12 -19.12 -5.40
N HIS A 153 -2.27 -18.68 -5.89
CA HIS A 153 -3.51 -19.42 -5.87
C HIS A 153 -4.16 -19.52 -7.24
N SER A 154 -5.07 -20.49 -7.39
CA SER A 154 -6.12 -20.38 -8.38
C SER A 154 -7.10 -19.25 -8.01
N ASP A 155 -8.24 -19.13 -8.70
CA ASP A 155 -9.31 -18.24 -8.23
C ASP A 155 -9.95 -18.74 -6.91
N THR A 156 -9.66 -19.97 -6.49
CA THR A 156 -10.06 -20.52 -5.19
C THR A 156 -8.92 -20.44 -4.18
N GLU A 157 -9.24 -20.32 -2.88
CA GLU A 157 -8.25 -20.41 -1.79
C GLU A 157 -7.77 -21.85 -1.53
N LEU A 158 -8.40 -22.84 -2.17
CA LEU A 158 -8.16 -24.26 -1.88
C LEU A 158 -7.05 -24.85 -2.76
N ASP A 159 -6.83 -24.23 -3.92
CA ASP A 159 -5.89 -24.69 -4.93
C ASP A 159 -4.76 -23.67 -5.06
N PHE A 160 -3.53 -24.09 -4.76
CA PHE A 160 -2.40 -23.18 -4.70
C PHE A 160 -1.07 -23.85 -5.04
N LEU A 161 -0.10 -23.03 -5.43
CA LEU A 161 1.25 -23.44 -5.75
C LEU A 161 2.16 -23.26 -4.54
N VAL A 162 3.07 -24.21 -4.35
CA VAL A 162 4.12 -24.17 -3.34
C VAL A 162 5.47 -24.38 -4.02
N PHE A 163 6.37 -23.41 -3.88
CA PHE A 163 7.74 -23.52 -4.38
C PHE A 163 8.62 -24.18 -3.31
N LEU A 164 9.48 -25.12 -3.72
CA LEU A 164 10.33 -25.88 -2.80
C LEU A 164 11.51 -25.03 -2.30
N ASP A 165 12.03 -24.19 -3.18
CA ASP A 165 13.08 -23.22 -2.90
C ASP A 165 12.50 -21.81 -2.85
N ASP A 166 13.26 -20.86 -2.28
CA ASP A 166 12.90 -19.45 -2.27
C ASP A 166 12.65 -18.95 -3.71
N TYR A 167 11.39 -18.64 -4.00
CA TYR A 167 10.99 -18.08 -5.29
C TYR A 167 10.44 -16.67 -5.09
N TYR A 168 10.94 -15.74 -5.90
CA TYR A 168 10.66 -14.32 -5.79
C TYR A 168 9.83 -13.84 -6.98
N ILE A 169 8.82 -13.00 -6.72
CA ILE A 169 8.01 -12.35 -7.75
C ILE A 169 8.39 -10.87 -7.79
N ASP A 170 8.89 -10.40 -8.93
CA ASP A 170 9.11 -8.96 -9.12
C ASP A 170 7.75 -8.26 -9.07
N LYS A 171 7.65 -7.21 -8.26
CA LYS A 171 6.45 -6.37 -8.18
C LYS A 171 6.04 -5.77 -9.52
N LYS A 172 6.98 -5.59 -10.45
CA LYS A 172 6.72 -5.07 -11.80
C LYS A 172 6.09 -6.12 -12.69
N ASP A 173 6.30 -7.41 -12.40
CA ASP A 173 5.74 -8.56 -13.13
C ASP A 173 4.34 -8.97 -12.60
N LEU A 174 3.67 -8.02 -11.94
CA LEU A 174 2.30 -8.18 -11.49
C LEU A 174 1.32 -7.62 -12.53
N TYR A 175 0.19 -8.29 -12.64
CA TYR A 175 -0.84 -8.03 -13.62
C TYR A 175 -2.18 -7.78 -12.95
N ILE A 176 -3.02 -7.02 -13.64
CA ILE A 176 -4.39 -6.76 -13.23
C ILE A 176 -5.37 -7.14 -14.35
N PRO A 177 -6.52 -7.77 -14.03
CA PRO A 177 -7.56 -8.01 -15.03
C PRO A 177 -8.17 -6.70 -15.52
N SER A 178 -8.52 -6.64 -16.81
CA SER A 178 -9.11 -5.45 -17.44
C SER A 178 -10.39 -4.95 -16.74
N ASP A 179 -11.15 -5.87 -16.13
CA ASP A 179 -12.40 -5.57 -15.41
C ASP A 179 -12.19 -4.59 -14.23
N TYR A 180 -10.96 -4.47 -13.73
CA TYR A 180 -10.61 -3.57 -12.62
C TYR A 180 -9.99 -2.25 -13.07
N LEU A 181 -9.77 -2.05 -14.38
CA LEU A 181 -9.13 -0.82 -14.89
C LEU A 181 -10.00 0.41 -14.73
N GLU A 182 -11.31 0.29 -14.91
CA GLU A 182 -12.22 1.43 -14.72
C GLU A 182 -12.26 1.88 -13.26
N ALA A 183 -12.32 0.93 -12.32
CA ALA A 183 -12.27 1.20 -10.89
C ALA A 183 -10.93 1.84 -10.46
N ILE A 184 -9.83 1.45 -11.10
CA ILE A 184 -8.50 2.05 -10.92
C ILE A 184 -8.45 3.45 -11.52
N SER A 185 -8.91 3.62 -12.75
CA SER A 185 -8.90 4.92 -13.44
C SER A 185 -9.72 5.95 -12.67
N ASN A 186 -10.91 5.58 -12.20
CA ASN A 186 -11.74 6.43 -11.36
C ASN A 186 -11.11 6.75 -9.99
N LYS A 187 -10.32 5.83 -9.42
CA LYS A 187 -9.62 6.04 -8.14
C LYS A 187 -8.36 6.91 -8.28
N PHE A 188 -7.67 6.83 -9.41
CA PHE A 188 -6.36 7.47 -9.60
C PHE A 188 -6.38 8.63 -10.59
N GLN A 189 -7.55 9.03 -11.10
CA GLN A 189 -7.69 9.96 -12.22
C GLN A 189 -6.64 9.66 -13.31
N ILE A 190 -6.57 8.41 -13.78
CA ILE A 190 -5.67 8.06 -14.89
C ILE A 190 -6.27 8.68 -16.15
N VAL A 191 -5.97 9.96 -16.36
CA VAL A 191 -6.29 10.68 -17.59
C VAL A 191 -5.58 9.93 -18.70
N ASN A 192 -6.38 9.31 -19.58
CA ASN A 192 -5.87 8.77 -20.82
C ASN A 192 -5.12 9.89 -21.54
N ALA A 193 -3.89 9.61 -21.98
CA ALA A 193 -3.07 10.52 -22.76
C ALA A 193 -3.90 11.16 -23.89
N GLY A 194 -4.15 12.45 -23.75
CA GLY A 194 -5.02 13.19 -24.66
C GLY A 194 -5.37 14.56 -24.10
N GLU A 195 -4.48 15.52 -24.38
CA GLU A 195 -4.76 16.96 -24.51
C GLU A 195 -4.89 17.84 -23.24
N GLU A 196 -3.95 18.80 -23.23
CA GLU A 196 -4.03 20.19 -22.77
C GLU A 196 -3.90 20.51 -21.26
N ASN A 197 -2.73 21.08 -20.96
CA ASN A 197 -2.36 21.90 -19.81
C ASN A 197 -3.56 22.57 -19.12
N ASN A 198 -3.77 22.24 -17.85
CA ASN A 198 -4.28 23.16 -16.84
C ASN A 198 -3.58 22.87 -15.51
N ASP A 199 -3.30 23.93 -14.75
CA ASP A 199 -2.47 24.00 -13.55
C ASP A 199 -2.98 23.20 -12.30
N ASP A 200 -3.76 22.12 -12.48
CA ASP A 200 -4.47 21.42 -11.40
C ASP A 200 -3.98 19.98 -11.15
N ASP A 201 -2.65 19.76 -11.13
CA ASP A 201 -2.02 18.48 -10.75
C ASP A 201 -1.79 18.32 -9.22
N PHE A 202 -2.34 19.22 -8.39
CA PHE A 202 -2.22 19.13 -6.92
C PHE A 202 -3.35 18.30 -6.32
N LEU A 203 -3.06 17.56 -5.25
CA LEU A 203 -4.09 16.81 -4.54
C LEU A 203 -5.09 17.78 -3.90
N ASP A 204 -6.39 17.53 -4.13
CA ASP A 204 -7.50 18.24 -3.47
C ASP A 204 -7.58 17.80 -2.00
N LEU A 205 -6.63 18.30 -1.21
CA LEU A 205 -6.51 18.05 0.22
C LEU A 205 -7.46 18.98 0.96
N ASP A 206 -8.20 18.44 1.93
CA ASP A 206 -8.98 19.30 2.81
C ASP A 206 -8.08 20.10 3.77
N GLU A 207 -8.62 21.17 4.36
CA GLU A 207 -7.92 22.06 5.31
C GLU A 207 -7.21 21.27 6.44
N LYS A 208 -7.80 20.16 6.87
CA LYS A 208 -7.29 19.35 7.97
C LYS A 208 -6.08 18.53 7.53
N GLU A 209 -6.10 18.00 6.31
CA GLU A 209 -4.98 17.28 5.71
C GLU A 209 -3.80 18.23 5.46
N LEU A 210 -4.06 19.41 4.89
CA LEU A 210 -3.07 20.48 4.69
C LEU A 210 -2.46 20.93 6.02
N PHE A 211 -3.27 21.12 7.06
CA PHE A 211 -2.80 21.42 8.41
C PHE A 211 -1.80 20.38 8.95
N PHE A 212 -2.08 19.07 8.79
CA PHE A 212 -1.19 18.05 9.30
C PHE A 212 0.14 18.00 8.54
N ILE A 213 0.11 18.21 7.24
CA ILE A 213 1.32 18.30 6.41
C ILE A 213 2.11 19.53 6.83
N ALA A 214 1.49 20.71 6.87
CA ALA A 214 2.12 21.94 7.33
C ALA A 214 2.76 21.79 8.71
N PHE A 215 2.06 21.17 9.67
CA PHE A 215 2.60 21.00 11.02
C PHE A 215 3.84 20.09 11.02
N TYR A 216 3.82 19.00 10.26
CA TYR A 216 5.01 18.16 10.07
C TYR A 216 6.16 18.96 9.43
N LEU A 217 5.90 19.76 8.39
CA LEU A 217 6.91 20.57 7.71
C LEU A 217 7.57 21.57 8.66
N ILE A 218 6.79 22.27 9.47
CA ILE A 218 7.30 23.21 10.48
C ILE A 218 8.12 22.50 11.55
N ILE A 219 7.66 21.34 12.04
CA ILE A 219 8.42 20.51 12.98
C ILE A 219 9.78 20.09 12.35
N TYR A 220 9.78 19.68 11.09
CA TYR A 220 10.97 19.27 10.36
C TYR A 220 11.95 20.44 10.16
N GLY A 221 11.44 21.60 9.71
CA GLY A 221 12.22 22.81 9.48
C GLY A 221 12.83 23.36 10.77
N TRP A 222 12.07 23.38 11.86
CA TRP A 222 12.56 23.83 13.17
C TRP A 222 13.63 22.88 13.75
N SER A 223 13.50 21.58 13.49
CA SER A 223 14.35 20.57 14.11
C SER A 223 15.63 20.24 13.34
N THR A 224 15.75 20.65 12.07
CA THR A 224 16.89 20.30 11.23
C THR A 224 17.42 21.48 10.41
N ASN A 225 18.75 21.57 10.30
CA ASN A 225 19.38 22.29 9.18
C ASN A 225 19.22 21.42 7.93
N CYS A 226 18.05 21.48 7.28
CA CYS A 226 17.68 20.94 5.97
C CYS A 226 18.53 19.75 5.46
N LYS A 227 18.53 18.61 6.17
CA LYS A 227 19.24 17.39 5.72
C LYS A 227 18.30 16.19 5.78
N LYS A 228 18.03 15.62 4.59
CA LYS A 228 17.15 14.47 4.36
C LYS A 228 17.53 13.29 5.27
N GLY A 229 16.54 12.66 5.90
CA GLY A 229 16.69 11.39 6.62
C GLY A 229 17.20 11.47 8.06
N LYS A 230 17.39 12.66 8.65
CA LYS A 230 17.69 12.78 10.08
C LYS A 230 16.43 12.58 10.92
N LYS A 231 16.55 11.80 12.01
CA LYS A 231 15.49 11.63 13.00
C LYS A 231 15.24 12.97 13.70
N ILE A 232 13.97 13.39 13.74
CA ILE A 232 13.53 14.62 14.39
C ILE A 232 13.76 14.48 15.91
N PRO A 233 14.58 15.33 16.57
CA PRO A 233 14.83 15.29 18.02
C PRO A 233 13.60 15.74 18.82
N THR A 234 12.61 14.85 18.95
CA THR A 234 11.32 15.09 19.63
C THR A 234 11.46 15.56 21.08
N ASN A 235 12.51 15.16 21.79
CA ASN A 235 12.79 15.64 23.16
C ASN A 235 13.00 17.18 23.22
N LYS A 236 13.59 17.79 22.18
CA LYS A 236 13.76 19.25 22.14
C LYS A 236 12.43 19.97 22.01
N LEU A 237 11.52 19.44 21.19
CA LEU A 237 10.15 19.96 21.04
C LEU A 237 9.36 19.81 22.33
N VAL A 238 9.48 18.67 23.03
CA VAL A 238 8.86 18.48 24.35
C VAL A 238 9.34 19.54 25.35
N MET A 239 10.66 19.79 25.39
CA MET A 239 11.23 20.85 26.25
C MET A 239 10.75 22.24 25.84
N PHE A 240 10.71 22.54 24.54
CA PHE A 240 10.21 23.81 24.03
C PHE A 240 8.77 24.10 24.51
N TYR A 241 7.85 23.16 24.29
CA TYR A 241 6.46 23.32 24.71
C TYR A 241 6.31 23.44 26.23
N ARG A 242 7.09 22.68 27.00
CA ARG A 242 7.04 22.72 28.47
C ARG A 242 7.63 24.00 29.04
N ASP A 243 8.82 24.37 28.60
CA ASP A 243 9.66 25.38 29.27
C ASP A 243 9.31 26.80 28.79
N TYR A 244 8.90 26.97 27.53
CA TYR A 244 8.61 28.28 26.94
C TYR A 244 7.11 28.59 26.83
N LEU A 245 6.27 27.55 26.75
CA LEU A 245 4.83 27.72 26.51
C LEU A 245 3.96 27.18 27.66
N ASN A 246 4.56 26.58 28.69
CA ASN A 246 3.86 25.91 29.79
C ASN A 246 2.81 24.88 29.33
N LEU A 247 3.02 24.28 28.15
CA LEU A 247 2.18 23.25 27.56
C LEU A 247 2.80 21.88 27.80
N LYS A 248 2.08 21.00 28.51
CA LYS A 248 2.54 19.64 28.81
C LYS A 248 2.07 18.67 27.74
N PHE A 249 3.00 18.22 26.89
CA PHE A 249 2.81 17.11 25.96
C PHE A 249 3.73 15.95 26.34
N ASP A 250 3.24 14.73 26.25
CA ASP A 250 4.09 13.56 26.39
C ASP A 250 4.95 13.34 25.14
N GLY A 251 6.09 12.65 25.30
CA GLY A 251 7.01 12.40 24.19
C GLY A 251 6.44 11.54 23.08
N ARG A 252 5.44 10.68 23.35
CA ARG A 252 4.78 9.89 22.30
C ARG A 252 3.92 10.78 21.42
N THR A 253 3.14 11.70 22.01
CA THR A 253 2.32 12.68 21.29
C THR A 253 3.15 13.52 20.34
N ILE A 254 4.27 14.08 20.79
CA ILE A 254 5.18 14.85 19.92
C ILE A 254 5.83 13.95 18.85
N SER A 255 6.16 12.70 19.21
CA SER A 255 6.71 11.74 18.23
C SER A 255 5.71 11.37 17.15
N GLU A 256 4.41 11.27 17.46
CA GLU A 256 3.36 11.07 16.46
C GLU A 256 3.24 12.28 15.52
N TRP A 257 3.32 13.51 16.04
CA TRP A 257 3.27 14.72 15.20
C TRP A 257 4.49 14.86 14.29
N ALA A 258 5.64 14.34 14.71
CA ALA A 258 6.87 14.31 13.94
C ALA A 258 6.94 13.16 12.91
N LYS A 259 5.96 12.25 12.86
CA LYS A 259 5.88 11.24 11.80
C LYS A 259 5.39 11.88 10.52
N LYS A 260 6.09 11.64 9.42
CA LYS A 260 5.71 12.09 8.08
C LYS A 260 4.30 11.57 7.73
N PRO A 261 3.30 12.45 7.53
CA PRO A 261 1.99 12.02 7.05
C PRO A 261 2.07 11.37 5.66
N LEU A 262 1.38 10.26 5.46
CA LEU A 262 1.21 9.68 4.12
C LEU A 262 0.10 10.46 3.42
N VAL A 263 0.25 10.86 2.17
CA VAL A 263 -0.83 11.57 1.47
C VAL A 263 -1.80 10.55 0.89
N THR A 264 -2.62 9.96 1.76
CA THR A 264 -3.76 9.11 1.35
C THR A 264 -4.97 9.49 2.20
N SER A 265 -6.16 9.54 1.59
CA SER A 265 -7.44 9.92 2.23
C SER A 265 -7.85 9.07 3.45
N SER A 266 -7.17 7.93 3.68
CA SER A 266 -7.38 7.06 4.84
C SER A 266 -6.41 7.30 6.00
N SER A 267 -5.25 7.91 5.74
CA SER A 267 -4.18 8.10 6.74
C SER A 267 -4.55 9.17 7.78
N PHE A 268 -5.23 10.23 7.34
CA PHE A 268 -5.65 11.35 8.18
C PHE A 268 -6.91 11.05 9.00
N LYS A 269 -7.67 9.99 8.66
CA LYS A 269 -8.84 9.53 9.43
C LYS A 269 -8.48 9.10 10.85
N SER A 270 -7.26 8.59 11.05
CA SER A 270 -6.74 8.20 12.37
C SER A 270 -6.16 9.39 13.17
N CYS A 271 -5.82 10.48 12.48
CA CYS A 271 -5.23 11.66 13.10
C CYS A 271 -6.33 12.53 13.74
N ARG A 272 -6.32 12.59 15.08
CA ARG A 272 -7.21 13.50 15.81
C ARG A 272 -6.75 14.93 15.61
N ASP A 273 -7.60 15.74 15.00
CA ASP A 273 -7.49 17.19 15.06
C ASP A 273 -8.05 17.64 16.41
N THR A 274 -7.20 18.24 17.23
CA THR A 274 -7.56 18.66 18.58
C THR A 274 -7.12 20.10 18.77
N TYR A 275 -7.89 20.84 19.56
CA TYR A 275 -7.56 22.22 19.92
C TYR A 275 -6.10 22.35 20.41
N LYS A 276 -5.67 21.44 21.31
CA LYS A 276 -4.28 21.43 21.83
C LYS A 276 -3.22 21.26 20.73
N LYS A 277 -3.51 20.47 19.69
CA LYS A 277 -2.61 20.27 18.54
C LYS A 277 -2.54 21.52 17.67
N ARG A 278 -3.67 22.18 17.41
CA ARG A 278 -3.71 23.46 16.67
C ARG A 278 -2.98 24.57 17.44
N VAL A 279 -3.18 24.67 18.75
CA VAL A 279 -2.41 25.58 19.63
C VAL A 279 -0.90 25.33 19.50
N ALA A 280 -0.48 24.06 19.60
CA ALA A 280 0.93 23.68 19.46
C ALA A 280 1.51 24.05 18.09
N PHE A 281 0.72 23.91 17.02
CA PHE A 281 1.09 24.34 15.67
C PHE A 281 1.31 25.85 15.59
N TYR A 282 0.34 26.68 16.00
CA TYR A 282 0.48 28.15 15.87
C TYR A 282 1.64 28.71 16.69
N HIS A 283 1.91 28.17 17.88
CA HIS A 283 3.07 28.60 18.66
C HIS A 283 4.39 28.21 17.99
N LEU A 284 4.51 27.00 17.47
CA LEU A 284 5.71 26.56 16.78
C LEU A 284 5.90 27.31 15.45
N LEU A 285 4.80 27.59 14.74
CA LEU A 285 4.80 28.40 13.53
C LEU A 285 5.28 29.82 13.82
N LYS A 286 4.83 30.42 14.93
CA LYS A 286 5.28 31.75 15.38
C LYS A 286 6.79 31.78 15.65
N GLU A 287 7.29 30.79 16.37
CA GLU A 287 8.73 30.66 16.64
C GLU A 287 9.52 30.46 15.34
N TYR A 288 9.07 29.54 14.49
CA TYR A 288 9.70 29.24 13.21
C TYR A 288 9.78 30.48 12.29
N CYS A 289 8.67 31.22 12.16
CA CYS A 289 8.64 32.46 11.39
C CYS A 289 9.58 33.52 11.96
N SER A 290 9.67 33.65 13.29
CA SER A 290 10.57 34.60 13.93
C SER A 290 12.04 34.26 13.67
N ASP A 291 12.41 32.98 13.82
CA ASP A 291 13.77 32.47 13.59
C ASP A 291 14.20 32.63 12.12
N LYS A 292 13.27 32.46 11.17
CA LYS A 292 13.52 32.54 9.74
C LYS A 292 13.34 33.93 9.14
N GLY A 293 12.88 34.91 9.93
CA GLY A 293 12.57 36.26 9.45
C GLY A 293 11.37 36.33 8.49
N ILE A 294 10.44 35.37 8.59
CA ILE A 294 9.24 35.30 7.75
C ILE A 294 8.17 36.25 8.32
N ASN A 295 7.82 37.29 7.56
CA ASN A 295 6.94 38.36 8.01
C ASN A 295 5.68 38.56 7.15
N SER A 296 5.49 37.75 6.10
CA SER A 296 4.32 37.80 5.22
C SER A 296 3.76 36.41 4.91
N PRO A 297 2.46 36.28 4.60
CA PRO A 297 1.88 35.02 4.13
C PRO A 297 2.55 34.46 2.88
N SER A 298 2.93 35.33 1.93
CA SER A 298 3.62 34.90 0.70
C SER A 298 4.98 34.27 0.99
N SER A 299 5.77 34.88 1.87
CA SER A 299 7.06 34.30 2.28
C SER A 299 6.90 33.00 3.05
N LEU A 300 5.81 32.83 3.81
CA LEU A 300 5.51 31.58 4.50
C LEU A 300 5.08 30.47 3.51
N SER A 301 4.23 30.80 2.53
CA SER A 301 3.82 29.87 1.46
C SER A 301 5.04 29.36 0.68
N GLU A 302 5.93 30.26 0.24
CA GLU A 302 7.18 29.88 -0.43
C GLU A 302 8.10 28.98 0.42
N GLU A 303 8.16 29.24 1.73
CA GLU A 303 8.96 28.41 2.64
C GLU A 303 8.33 27.03 2.84
N LEU A 304 7.01 26.95 2.96
CA LEU A 304 6.28 25.68 3.05
C LEU A 304 6.41 24.87 1.76
N ASP A 305 6.37 25.50 0.59
CA ASP A 305 6.60 24.84 -0.70
C ASP A 305 8.04 24.30 -0.80
N LYS A 306 9.04 25.07 -0.37
CA LYS A 306 10.44 24.58 -0.29
C LYS A 306 10.59 23.39 0.65
N LEU A 307 9.97 23.47 1.83
CA LEU A 307 9.98 22.35 2.79
C LEU A 307 9.22 21.14 2.23
N SER A 308 8.14 21.39 1.50
CA SER A 308 7.33 20.38 0.79
C SER A 308 8.22 19.63 -0.21
N GLU A 309 8.96 20.31 -1.08
CA GLU A 309 9.92 19.70 -2.00
C GLU A 309 10.96 18.84 -1.27
N VAL A 310 11.62 19.41 -0.24
CA VAL A 310 12.66 18.70 0.53
C VAL A 310 12.12 17.44 1.22
N CYS A 311 10.88 17.52 1.72
CA CYS A 311 10.23 16.41 2.39
C CYS A 311 9.60 15.41 1.42
N GLY A 312 9.60 15.68 0.11
CA GLY A 312 8.98 14.84 -0.91
C GLY A 312 7.46 14.93 -0.92
N TYR A 313 6.94 16.15 -0.78
CA TYR A 313 5.54 16.54 -0.97
C TYR A 313 5.35 17.51 -2.15
N GLY A 314 6.42 18.12 -2.69
CA GLY A 314 6.32 19.23 -3.66
C GLY A 314 5.59 18.93 -4.96
N GLN A 315 5.44 17.65 -5.32
CA GLN A 315 4.65 17.21 -6.48
C GLN A 315 3.17 16.96 -6.17
N TYR A 316 2.74 17.15 -4.92
CA TYR A 316 1.37 16.86 -4.47
C TYR A 316 0.72 17.99 -3.68
N VAL A 317 1.54 18.81 -3.01
CA VAL A 317 1.07 19.83 -2.07
C VAL A 317 1.70 21.16 -2.43
N LYS A 318 0.83 22.11 -2.74
CA LYS A 318 1.14 23.53 -2.84
C LYS A 318 0.30 24.28 -1.84
N PHE A 319 0.92 25.19 -1.12
CA PHE A 319 0.22 25.95 -0.10
C PHE A 319 -0.37 27.21 -0.71
N ASP A 320 -1.71 27.24 -0.80
CA ASP A 320 -2.43 28.40 -1.28
C ASP A 320 -2.22 29.62 -0.36
N LYS A 321 -2.14 30.79 -0.98
CA LYS A 321 -1.86 32.04 -0.26
C LYS A 321 -3.02 32.43 0.67
N ASP A 322 -4.26 32.10 0.34
CA ASP A 322 -5.41 32.46 1.16
C ASP A 322 -5.48 31.58 2.41
N GLU A 323 -5.23 30.27 2.26
CA GLU A 323 -5.12 29.35 3.41
C GLU A 323 -3.96 29.74 4.34
N VAL A 324 -2.77 29.98 3.78
CA VAL A 324 -1.61 30.41 4.56
C VAL A 324 -1.87 31.75 5.25
N SER A 325 -2.65 32.65 4.63
CA SER A 325 -3.05 33.92 5.25
C SER A 325 -3.92 33.72 6.49
N ILE A 326 -4.80 32.71 6.49
CA ILE A 326 -5.59 32.34 7.67
C ILE A 326 -4.67 31.89 8.81
N TRP A 327 -3.74 30.99 8.54
CA TRP A 327 -2.78 30.52 9.54
C TRP A 327 -1.88 31.65 10.05
N PHE A 328 -1.42 32.52 9.15
CA PHE A 328 -0.57 33.66 9.49
C PHE A 328 -1.29 34.69 10.38
N ARG A 329 -2.59 34.93 10.13
CA ARG A 329 -3.44 35.78 10.97
C ARG A 329 -3.70 35.14 12.34
N GLN A 330 -4.04 33.85 12.37
CA GLN A 330 -4.28 33.12 13.62
C GLN A 330 -3.01 33.05 14.49
N MET A 331 -1.84 32.85 13.89
CA MET A 331 -0.54 32.90 14.56
C MET A 331 -0.29 34.24 15.26
N LYS A 332 -0.66 35.37 14.63
CA LYS A 332 -0.52 36.72 15.22
C LYS A 332 -1.52 36.99 16.33
N ASN A 333 -2.74 36.46 16.20
CA ASN A 333 -3.83 36.67 17.13
C ASN A 333 -3.83 35.69 18.32
N PHE A 334 -3.03 34.62 18.26
CA PHE A 334 -2.86 33.69 19.36
C PHE A 334 -2.08 34.36 20.50
N VAL A 335 -2.83 34.96 21.44
CA VAL A 335 -2.32 35.48 22.71
C VAL A 335 -2.72 34.48 23.80
N TYR A 336 -1.74 34.01 24.56
CA TYR A 336 -2.00 33.27 25.80
C TYR A 336 -2.59 34.26 26.81
N GLY A 337 -3.88 34.11 27.12
CA GLY A 337 -4.58 34.86 28.15
C GLY A 337 -5.57 33.94 28.84
N GLU A 338 -5.46 33.85 30.16
CA GLU A 338 -6.31 33.06 31.03
C GLU A 338 -7.80 33.22 30.72
N GLY A 339 -8.53 32.10 30.78
CA GLY A 339 -9.97 32.07 31.04
C GLY A 339 -10.83 33.03 30.22
N THR A 340 -11.32 32.59 29.07
CA THR A 340 -12.75 32.72 28.72
C THR A 340 -12.99 31.92 27.46
N GLY A 341 -13.97 31.02 27.53
CA GLY A 341 -14.46 30.32 26.35
C GLY A 341 -14.97 31.37 25.38
N ASN A 342 -14.49 31.34 24.15
CA ASN A 342 -15.24 31.87 23.03
C ASN A 342 -14.99 31.08 21.77
N LYS A 343 -16.11 30.88 21.09
CA LYS A 343 -16.33 30.09 19.90
C LYS A 343 -15.37 30.50 18.79
N ILE A 344 -14.88 29.50 18.08
CA ILE A 344 -14.40 29.67 16.70
C ILE A 344 -15.63 30.11 15.90
N ILE A 345 -15.55 31.29 15.30
CA ILE A 345 -16.57 31.83 14.39
C ILE A 345 -16.43 31.02 13.09
N GLU A 346 -17.55 30.45 12.65
CA GLU A 346 -17.73 29.73 11.38
C GLU A 346 -17.33 30.56 10.16
#